data_AF-A0A9P6WW75-F1
#
_entry.id   AF-A0A9P6WW75-F1
#
_cell.length_a   1.000
_cell.length_b   1.000
_cell.length_c   1.000
_cell.angle_alpha   90.00
_cell.angle_beta   90.00
_cell.angle_gamma   90.00
#
_symmetry.space_group_name_H-M   'P 1'
#
loop_
_entity.id
_entity.type
_entity.pdbx_description
1 polymer ?
#
loop_
_entity_poly.entity_id
_entity_poly.type
_entity_poly.pdbx_seq_one_letter_code
_entity_poly.pdbx_strand_id
1 'polypeptide(L)'
;MLSLQNNLLQEYTSADGVYTSVRPDLDALTLQFNEIIQSSLDQSVGRKSPRSRHHAWFWTADLQAAFDHRESCRRAWKRASGPSKAARWTDYTLACSRYKSELRRRRRFTWNQFCHKLSYGPLADTNSIVRVLWCKSA
;
A
#
# COMPACT_ATOMS: atom_id res chain seq x y z
N MET A 1 -19.74 13.77 26.27
CA MET A 1 -19.16 13.92 24.91
C MET A 1 -18.81 15.38 24.60
N LEU A 2 -18.21 16.13 25.55
CA LEU A 2 -17.75 17.53 25.37
C LEU A 2 -16.44 17.85 26.14
N SER A 3 -15.74 16.84 26.67
CA SER A 3 -14.61 17.06 27.59
C SER A 3 -13.23 16.93 26.93
N LEU A 4 -13.13 16.47 25.68
CA LEU A 4 -11.84 16.22 25.00
C LEU A 4 -11.42 17.32 24.01
N GLN A 5 -12.28 18.29 23.70
CA GLN A 5 -11.91 19.44 22.85
C GLN A 5 -11.28 20.60 23.63
N ASN A 6 -11.41 20.64 24.96
CA ASN A 6 -10.93 21.78 25.75
C ASN A 6 -9.44 21.71 26.12
N ASN A 7 -8.77 20.56 25.99
CA ASN A 7 -7.37 20.41 26.42
C ASN A 7 -6.32 20.88 25.41
N LEU A 8 -6.64 20.98 24.11
CA LEU A 8 -5.69 21.52 23.12
C LEU A 8 -5.67 23.05 23.07
N LEU A 9 -6.59 23.68 23.82
CA LEU A 9 -6.82 25.11 23.83
C LEU A 9 -6.61 25.76 25.21
N GLN A 10 -5.97 25.06 26.16
CA GLN A 10 -5.84 25.56 27.54
C GLN A 10 -4.41 25.80 28.01
N GLU A 11 -3.43 25.75 27.11
CA GLU A 11 -2.00 25.94 27.43
C GLU A 11 -1.39 27.16 26.74
N TYR A 12 -2.16 28.23 26.59
CA TYR A 12 -1.72 29.47 25.90
C TYR A 12 -2.08 30.78 26.57
N THR A 13 -2.54 30.77 27.83
CA THR A 13 -2.66 32.00 28.62
C THR A 13 -1.74 31.92 29.82
N SER A 14 -0.52 32.45 29.67
CA SER A 14 0.37 32.75 30.80
C SER A 14 0.21 34.22 31.19
N ALA A 15 0.02 34.47 32.48
CA ALA A 15 -0.35 35.77 33.05
C ALA A 15 0.78 36.81 33.07
N ASP A 16 1.98 36.48 32.59
CA ASP A 16 3.19 37.29 32.81
C ASP A 16 3.82 37.89 31.54
N GLY A 17 3.09 37.95 30.41
CA GLY A 17 3.49 38.77 29.25
C GLY A 17 4.77 38.35 28.50
N VAL A 18 5.48 37.30 28.95
CA VAL A 18 6.60 36.72 28.21
C VAL A 18 6.08 35.63 27.30
N TYR A 19 5.85 35.99 26.03
CA TYR A 19 5.60 35.01 24.98
C TYR A 19 6.86 34.17 24.77
N THR A 20 6.92 32.98 25.36
CA THR A 20 7.76 31.91 24.82
C THR A 20 7.08 31.41 23.55
N SER A 21 7.19 32.20 22.48
CA SER A 21 6.81 31.79 21.12
C SER A 21 7.81 30.74 20.65
N VAL A 22 7.75 29.56 21.26
CA VAL A 22 8.39 28.37 20.73
C VAL A 22 7.57 28.03 19.49
N ARG A 23 8.06 28.51 18.34
CA ARG A 23 7.43 28.25 17.05
C ARG A 23 7.25 26.73 16.93
N PRO A 24 6.01 26.23 16.81
CA PRO A 24 5.79 24.80 16.71
C PRO A 24 6.51 24.27 15.48
N ASP A 25 7.15 23.11 15.62
CA ASP A 25 7.77 22.43 14.50
C ASP A 25 6.68 22.01 13.51
N LEU A 26 6.53 22.81 12.45
CA LEU A 26 5.54 22.63 11.40
C LEU A 26 5.71 21.28 10.70
N ASP A 27 6.93 20.76 10.60
CA ASP A 27 7.18 19.45 10.00
C ASP A 27 6.69 18.32 10.90
N ALA A 28 6.93 18.42 12.22
CA ALA A 28 6.40 17.47 13.19
C ALA A 28 4.86 17.48 13.22
N LEU A 29 4.24 18.66 13.19
CA LEU A 29 2.78 18.79 13.13
C LEU A 29 2.22 18.20 11.83
N THR A 30 2.87 18.46 10.70
CA THR A 30 2.49 17.92 9.39
C THR A 30 2.60 16.41 9.36
N LEU A 31 3.64 15.83 9.99
CA LEU A 31 3.81 14.39 10.11
C LEU A 31 2.70 13.76 10.95
N GLN A 32 2.43 14.31 12.14
CA GLN A 32 1.37 13.82 13.02
C GLN A 32 0.00 13.87 12.33
N PHE A 33 -0.31 14.98 11.66
CA PHE A 33 -1.58 15.12 10.95
C PHE A 33 -1.72 14.10 9.81
N ASN A 34 -0.66 13.91 9.01
CA ASN A 34 -0.65 12.90 7.96
C ASN A 34 -0.79 11.48 8.53
N GLU A 35 -0.15 11.18 9.65
CA GLU A 35 -0.26 9.89 10.31
C GLU A 35 -1.68 9.61 10.78
N ILE A 36 -2.33 10.58 11.43
CA ILE A 36 -3.72 10.46 11.89
C ILE A 36 -4.66 10.21 10.72
N ILE A 37 -4.58 11.00 9.64
CA ILE A 37 -5.41 10.80 8.44
C ILE A 37 -5.21 9.40 7.85
N GLN A 38 -3.97 8.96 7.69
CA GLN A 38 -3.71 7.66 7.08
C GLN A 38 -4.14 6.51 8.00
N SER A 39 -3.99 6.66 9.32
CA SER A 39 -4.42 5.65 10.29
C SER A 39 -5.93 5.51 10.34
N SER A 40 -6.68 6.62 10.30
CA SER A 40 -8.14 6.61 10.26
C SER A 40 -8.68 6.02 8.96
N LEU A 41 -8.06 6.35 7.82
CA LEU A 41 -8.40 5.72 6.54
C LEU A 41 -8.14 4.20 6.55
N ASP A 42 -7.00 3.76 7.09
CA ASP A 42 -6.66 2.34 7.19
C ASP A 42 -7.64 1.58 8.11
N GLN A 43 -8.16 2.22 9.16
CA GLN A 43 -9.14 1.63 10.08
C GLN A 43 -10.55 1.58 9.46
N SER A 44 -11.00 2.66 8.83
CA SER A 44 -12.36 2.76 8.28
C SER A 44 -12.55 2.00 6.98
N VAL A 45 -11.58 2.03 6.07
CA VAL A 45 -11.65 1.35 4.77
C VAL A 45 -11.11 -0.08 4.86
N GLY A 46 -10.43 -0.40 5.96
CA GLY A 46 -9.69 -1.64 6.14
C GLY A 46 -8.40 -1.62 5.32
N ARG A 47 -7.35 -2.26 5.85
CA ARG A 47 -6.14 -2.49 5.05
C ARG A 47 -6.54 -3.33 3.84
N LYS A 48 -6.08 -2.91 2.64
CA LYS A 48 -6.14 -3.73 1.43
C LYS A 48 -5.33 -5.01 1.68
N SER A 49 -5.95 -5.98 2.34
CA SER A 49 -5.49 -7.34 2.38
C SER A 49 -5.62 -7.86 0.95
N PRO A 50 -4.62 -8.52 0.40
CA PRO A 50 -4.80 -9.29 -0.80
C PRO A 50 -5.91 -10.31 -0.53
N ARG A 51 -7.10 -10.06 -1.10
CA ARG A 51 -8.27 -10.93 -0.99
C ARG A 51 -8.78 -11.22 -2.39
N SER A 52 -8.77 -12.50 -2.75
CA SER A 52 -9.95 -13.36 -2.65
C SER A 52 -9.51 -14.84 -2.76
N ARG A 53 -10.22 -15.75 -2.09
CA ARG A 53 -9.97 -17.22 -2.13
C ARG A 53 -9.99 -17.77 -3.57
N HIS A 54 -10.65 -17.05 -4.49
CA HIS A 54 -10.81 -17.41 -5.89
C HIS A 54 -9.55 -17.20 -6.76
N HIS A 55 -8.54 -16.47 -6.27
CA HIS A 55 -7.28 -16.23 -7.00
C HIS A 55 -6.06 -16.90 -6.35
N ALA A 56 -6.26 -17.81 -5.39
CA ALA A 56 -5.17 -18.49 -4.68
C ALA A 56 -4.18 -19.19 -5.64
N TRP A 57 -4.68 -19.73 -6.76
CA TRP A 57 -3.83 -20.36 -7.77
C TRP A 57 -2.91 -19.35 -8.50
N PHE A 58 -3.32 -18.09 -8.64
CA PHE A 58 -2.50 -17.05 -9.29
C PHE A 58 -1.59 -16.35 -8.28
N TRP A 59 -2.06 -16.16 -7.05
CA TRP A 59 -1.41 -15.37 -6.01
C TRP A 59 -0.41 -16.20 -5.21
N THR A 60 0.89 -16.03 -5.47
CA THR A 60 1.97 -16.78 -4.80
C THR A 60 2.54 -16.03 -3.59
N ALA A 61 3.26 -16.75 -2.72
CA ALA A 61 4.02 -16.15 -1.62
C ALA A 61 5.01 -15.08 -2.10
N ASP A 62 5.70 -15.29 -3.23
CA ASP A 62 6.60 -14.28 -3.81
C ASP A 62 5.86 -12.99 -4.20
N LEU A 63 4.67 -13.13 -4.81
CA LEU A 63 3.85 -12.01 -5.23
C LEU A 63 3.29 -11.25 -4.02
N GLN A 64 2.93 -11.98 -2.97
CA GLN A 64 2.54 -11.44 -1.68
C GLN A 64 3.68 -10.64 -1.03
N ALA A 65 4.87 -11.23 -0.93
CA ALA A 65 6.05 -10.57 -0.37
C ALA A 65 6.42 -9.30 -1.15
N ALA A 66 6.35 -9.35 -2.48
CA ALA A 66 6.59 -8.17 -3.32
C ALA A 66 5.54 -7.07 -3.12
N PHE A 67 4.27 -7.45 -2.93
CA PHE A 67 3.19 -6.50 -2.60
C PHE A 67 3.38 -5.87 -1.23
N ASP A 68 3.66 -6.67 -0.21
CA ASP A 68 3.86 -6.20 1.17
C ASP A 68 5.07 -5.28 1.27
N HIS A 69 6.17 -5.62 0.59
CA HIS A 69 7.34 -4.77 0.49
C HIS A 69 7.01 -3.42 -0.18
N ARG A 70 6.25 -3.42 -1.29
CA ARG A 70 5.79 -2.20 -1.94
C ARG A 70 4.94 -1.33 -1.01
N GLU A 71 4.00 -1.92 -0.28
CA GLU A 71 3.18 -1.17 0.68
C GLU A 71 3.98 -0.66 1.87
N SER A 72 4.98 -1.41 2.34
CA SER A 72 5.92 -0.94 3.36
C SER A 72 6.68 0.31 2.90
N CYS A 73 7.27 0.26 1.70
CA CYS A 73 7.97 1.42 1.12
C CYS A 73 7.04 2.61 0.89
N ARG A 74 5.79 2.38 0.45
CA ARG A 74 4.79 3.44 0.27
C ARG A 74 4.51 4.17 1.58
N ARG A 75 4.33 3.42 2.68
CA ARG A 75 4.10 3.99 4.01
C ARG A 75 5.34 4.76 4.49
N ALA A 76 6.53 4.19 4.32
CA ALA A 76 7.78 4.85 4.68
C ALA A 76 7.96 6.18 3.94
N TRP A 77 7.64 6.23 2.64
CA TRP A 77 7.65 7.47 1.86
C TRP A 77 6.59 8.48 2.32
N LYS A 78 5.35 8.02 2.60
CA LYS A 78 4.27 8.90 3.08
C LYS A 78 4.60 9.55 4.44
N ARG A 79 5.33 8.85 5.31
CA ARG A 79 5.77 9.35 6.62
C ARG A 79 7.11 10.08 6.60
N ALA A 80 7.83 10.10 5.47
CA ALA A 80 9.10 10.79 5.40
C ALA A 80 8.91 12.31 5.28
N SER A 81 9.73 13.05 6.01
CA SER A 81 9.88 14.50 5.92
C SER A 81 11.28 14.87 5.46
N GLY A 82 11.43 16.11 4.98
CA GLY A 82 12.71 16.69 4.59
C GLY A 82 13.44 15.92 3.46
N PRO A 83 14.78 16.02 3.41
CA PRO A 83 15.60 15.42 2.35
C PRO A 83 15.47 13.90 2.23
N SER A 84 15.15 13.21 3.33
CA SER A 84 14.96 11.76 3.35
C SER A 84 13.79 11.28 2.46
N LYS A 85 12.84 12.17 2.15
CA LYS A 85 11.65 11.86 1.35
C LYS A 85 11.99 11.47 -0.08
N ALA A 86 13.04 12.05 -0.66
CA ALA A 86 13.53 11.70 -2.00
C ALA A 86 14.09 10.27 -2.02
N ALA A 87 14.89 9.89 -1.02
CA ALA A 87 15.42 8.53 -0.90
C ALA A 87 14.29 7.49 -0.68
N ARG A 88 13.29 7.82 0.15
CA ARG A 88 12.14 6.93 0.34
C ARG A 88 11.26 6.81 -0.91
N TRP A 89 11.21 7.87 -1.74
CA TRP A 89 10.55 7.81 -3.04
C TRP A 89 11.26 6.83 -3.98
N THR A 90 12.59 6.86 -4.04
CA THR A 90 13.37 5.91 -4.85
C THR A 90 13.19 4.46 -4.39
N ASP A 91 13.12 4.22 -3.08
CA ASP A 91 12.83 2.88 -2.54
C ASP A 91 11.44 2.39 -2.98
N TYR A 92 10.45 3.27 -2.94
CA TYR A 92 9.09 2.96 -3.35
C TYR A 92 8.98 2.69 -4.86
N THR A 93 9.65 3.47 -5.71
CA THR A 93 9.63 3.24 -7.17
C THR A 93 10.32 1.92 -7.53
N LEU A 94 11.43 1.59 -6.86
CA LEU A 94 12.09 0.30 -7.01
C LEU A 94 11.17 -0.86 -6.59
N ALA A 95 10.50 -0.74 -5.44
CA ALA A 95 9.55 -1.74 -4.98
C ALA A 95 8.35 -1.89 -5.94
N CYS A 96 7.88 -0.80 -6.55
CA CYS A 96 6.86 -0.82 -7.60
C CYS A 96 7.33 -1.59 -8.84
N SER A 97 8.57 -1.37 -9.28
CA SER A 97 9.17 -2.09 -10.41
C SER A 97 9.26 -3.59 -10.12
N ARG A 98 9.75 -3.96 -8.93
CA ARG A 98 9.84 -5.37 -8.50
C ARG A 98 8.48 -6.06 -8.48
N TYR A 99 7.46 -5.43 -7.90
CA TYR A 99 6.09 -5.95 -7.91
C TYR A 99 5.53 -6.14 -9.34
N LYS A 100 5.77 -5.18 -10.24
CA LYS A 100 5.37 -5.30 -11.65
C LYS A 100 6.08 -6.46 -12.35
N SER A 101 7.36 -6.67 -12.07
CA SER A 101 8.14 -7.77 -12.61
C SER A 101 7.60 -9.13 -12.15
N GLU A 102 7.28 -9.29 -10.87
CA GLU A 102 6.66 -10.51 -10.34
C GLU A 102 5.28 -10.77 -10.94
N LEU A 103 4.45 -9.73 -11.11
CA LEU A 103 3.16 -9.87 -11.82
C LEU A 103 3.35 -10.38 -13.26
N ARG A 104 4.30 -9.81 -14.00
CA ARG A 104 4.60 -10.25 -15.38
C ARG A 104 5.13 -11.67 -15.42
N ARG A 105 6.01 -12.04 -14.48
CA ARG A 105 6.52 -13.41 -14.35
C ARG A 105 5.38 -14.38 -14.11
N ARG A 106 4.47 -14.07 -13.18
CA ARG A 106 3.34 -14.95 -12.85
C ARG A 106 2.34 -15.09 -14.00
N ARG A 107 2.07 -14.01 -14.72
CA ARG A 107 1.26 -14.05 -15.95
C ARG A 107 1.89 -14.96 -17.00
N ARG A 108 3.19 -14.81 -17.28
CA ARG A 108 3.92 -15.68 -18.23
C ARG A 108 3.92 -17.14 -17.82
N PHE A 109 4.15 -17.43 -16.53
CA PHE A 109 4.09 -18.79 -16.01
C PHE A 109 2.71 -19.42 -16.24
N THR A 110 1.65 -18.67 -15.92
CA THR A 110 0.28 -19.13 -16.12
C THR A 110 -0.02 -19.37 -17.60
N TRP A 111 0.43 -18.47 -18.47
CA TRP A 111 0.27 -18.60 -19.91
C TRP A 111 0.99 -19.84 -20.45
N ASN A 112 2.23 -20.07 -20.03
CA ASN A 112 2.98 -21.26 -20.43
C ASN A 112 2.30 -22.55 -19.94
N GLN A 113 1.77 -22.56 -18.71
CA GLN A 113 0.99 -23.67 -18.18
C GLN A 113 -0.27 -23.93 -19.01
N PHE A 114 -0.95 -22.88 -19.46
CA PHE A 114 -2.08 -23.00 -20.37
C PHE A 114 -1.66 -23.58 -21.72
N CYS A 115 -0.63 -23.02 -22.37
CA CYS A 115 -0.12 -23.52 -23.66
C CYS A 115 0.32 -24.98 -23.56
N HIS A 116 1.01 -25.37 -22.48
CA HIS A 116 1.42 -26.75 -22.24
C HIS A 116 0.20 -27.68 -22.11
N LYS A 117 -0.83 -27.28 -21.37
CA LYS A 117 -2.07 -28.06 -21.27
C LYS A 117 -2.82 -28.14 -22.61
N LEU A 118 -2.76 -27.09 -23.42
CA LEU A 118 -3.35 -27.06 -24.77
C LEU A 118 -2.63 -28.02 -25.73
N SER A 119 -1.30 -28.12 -25.63
CA SER A 119 -0.50 -28.97 -26.51
C SER A 119 -0.58 -30.47 -26.17
N TYR A 120 -0.88 -30.83 -24.91
CA TYR A 120 -0.75 -32.21 -24.44
C TYR A 120 -1.99 -32.77 -23.72
N GLY A 121 -3.07 -31.98 -23.55
CA GLY A 121 -4.27 -32.38 -22.79
C GLY A 121 -5.56 -32.46 -23.63
N PRO A 122 -6.63 -33.13 -23.13
CA PRO A 122 -7.94 -33.14 -23.78
C PRO A 122 -8.57 -31.73 -23.84
N LEU A 123 -9.11 -31.35 -25.01
CA LEU A 123 -9.67 -30.01 -25.31
C LEU A 123 -10.87 -29.60 -24.41
N ALA A 124 -11.48 -30.52 -23.67
CA ALA A 124 -12.58 -30.24 -22.75
C ALA A 124 -12.11 -29.44 -21.51
N ASP A 125 -10.90 -29.70 -21.02
CA ASP A 125 -10.37 -29.05 -19.82
C ASP A 125 -9.80 -27.65 -20.10
N THR A 126 -9.43 -27.37 -21.35
CA THR A 126 -8.77 -26.12 -21.77
C THR A 126 -9.73 -24.92 -21.83
N ASN A 127 -11.02 -25.15 -22.11
CA ASN A 127 -12.04 -24.10 -22.19
C ASN A 127 -12.32 -23.39 -20.84
N SER A 128 -12.11 -24.09 -19.71
CA SER A 128 -12.28 -23.51 -18.37
C SER A 128 -11.18 -22.49 -18.03
N ILE A 129 -9.98 -22.65 -18.58
CA ILE A 129 -8.80 -21.80 -18.32
C ILE A 129 -8.86 -20.50 -19.12
N VAL A 130 -9.37 -20.55 -20.37
CA VAL A 130 -9.52 -19.37 -21.25
C VAL A 130 -10.48 -18.34 -20.64
N ARG A 131 -11.63 -18.76 -20.10
CA ARG A 131 -12.60 -17.84 -19.47
C ARG A 131 -12.01 -17.06 -18.29
N VAL A 132 -11.10 -17.66 -17.52
CA VAL A 132 -10.49 -17.03 -16.34
C VAL A 132 -9.35 -16.07 -16.71
N LEU A 133 -8.64 -16.33 -17.81
CA LEU A 133 -7.54 -15.49 -18.28
C LEU A 133 -7.99 -14.28 -19.10
N TRP A 134 -9.07 -14.40 -19.89
CA TRP A 134 -9.51 -13.36 -20.81
C TRP A 134 -10.44 -12.31 -20.19
N CYS A 135 -11.14 -12.61 -19.08
CA CYS A 135 -12.10 -11.69 -18.45
C CYS A 135 -11.45 -10.50 -17.70
N LYS A 136 -10.15 -10.23 -17.90
CA LYS A 136 -9.42 -9.11 -17.25
C LYS A 136 -8.67 -8.19 -18.23
N SER A 137 -8.95 -8.30 -19.54
CA SER A 137 -8.41 -7.40 -20.57
C SER A 137 -9.44 -6.39 -21.13
N ALA A 138 -10.64 -6.33 -20.55
CA ALA A 138 -11.67 -5.31 -20.84
C ALA A 138 -11.88 -4.42 -19.62
#